data_AF-A0A7C6TWJ8-F1
#
_entry.id   AF-A0A7C6TWJ8-F1
#
_cell.length_a   1.000
_cell.length_b   1.000
_cell.length_c   1.000
_cell.angle_alpha   90.00
_cell.angle_beta   90.00
_cell.angle_gamma   90.00
#
_symmetry.space_group_name_H-M   'P 1'
#
loop_
_entity.id
_entity.type
_entity.pdbx_description
1 polymer ?
#
loop_
_entity_poly.entity_id
_entity_poly.type
_entity_poly.pdbx_seq_one_letter_code
_entity_poly.pdbx_strand_id
1 'polypeptide(L)'
;VFLQAVGIAQLLFQLGLFVPATEAAMTPVTSLLTYFSDVETEAFGAGKFMKECELVKGLLEQADDRSMVLLNEPFTSTNLQEGVALCDTVIRLLAKTGAKGIVVTHFHELTKLKDEVNAQYPRTKLENLSAGIADIQSADGLTRRTYVMQRGAVDTRGFAKEIAAKYGIDESLLHRGG
;
A
#
# COMPACT_ATOMS: atom_id res chain seq x y z
N VAL A 1 2.20 -2.75 9.22
CA VAL A 1 1.66 -3.99 9.84
C VAL A 1 1.31 -5.07 8.82
N PHE A 2 0.27 -4.95 7.98
CA PHE A 2 -0.12 -6.02 7.06
C PHE A 2 1.01 -6.46 6.12
N LEU A 3 1.67 -5.50 5.46
CA LEU A 3 2.78 -5.77 4.55
C LEU A 3 3.95 -6.49 5.23
N GLN A 4 4.28 -6.07 6.46
CA GLN A 4 5.32 -6.71 7.27
C GLN A 4 4.93 -8.13 7.68
N ALA A 5 3.68 -8.36 8.07
CA ALA A 5 3.20 -9.69 8.43
C ALA A 5 3.32 -10.67 7.25
N VAL A 6 2.98 -10.22 6.04
CA VAL A 6 3.15 -11.01 4.82
C VAL A 6 4.63 -11.32 4.54
N GLY A 7 5.53 -10.33 4.68
CA GLY A 7 6.97 -10.54 4.51
C GLY A 7 7.56 -11.52 5.54
N ILE A 8 7.18 -11.38 6.82
CA ILE A 8 7.59 -12.30 7.89
C ILE A 8 7.08 -13.71 7.62
N ALA A 9 5.81 -13.86 7.20
CA ALA A 9 5.24 -15.15 6.84
C ALA A 9 6.04 -15.84 5.71
N GLN A 10 6.45 -15.10 4.68
CA GLN A 10 7.26 -15.64 3.59
C GLN A 10 8.63 -16.12 4.08
N LEU A 11 9.28 -15.36 4.98
CA LEU A 11 10.56 -15.75 5.57
C LEU A 11 10.43 -17.01 6.43
N LEU A 12 9.45 -17.07 7.33
CA LEU A 12 9.19 -18.25 8.18
C LEU A 12 8.96 -19.50 7.33
N PHE A 13 8.13 -19.39 6.29
CA PHE A 13 7.88 -20.46 5.34
C PHE A 13 9.18 -20.99 4.70
N GLN A 14 10.07 -20.10 4.23
CA GLN A 14 11.31 -20.52 3.58
C GLN A 14 12.38 -21.04 4.55
N LEU A 15 12.29 -20.70 5.83
CA LEU A 15 13.13 -21.25 6.90
C LEU A 15 12.62 -22.60 7.41
N GLY A 16 11.49 -23.11 6.90
CA GLY A 16 10.87 -24.35 7.37
C GLY A 16 10.19 -24.21 8.73
N LEU A 17 9.83 -22.99 9.12
CA LEU A 17 9.17 -22.68 10.38
C LEU A 17 7.64 -22.62 10.20
N PHE A 18 6.90 -22.77 11.30
CA PHE A 18 5.46 -22.53 11.30
C PHE A 18 5.16 -21.08 10.95
N VAL A 19 4.19 -20.89 10.05
CA VAL A 19 3.68 -19.59 9.65
C VAL A 19 2.47 -19.24 10.51
N PRO A 20 2.32 -17.99 11.01
CA PRO A 20 1.19 -17.58 11.85
C PRO A 20 -0.09 -17.41 11.01
N ALA A 21 -0.68 -18.53 10.59
CA ALA A 21 -1.91 -18.61 9.84
C ALA A 21 -2.71 -19.86 10.23
N THR A 22 -4.03 -19.84 10.02
CA THR A 22 -4.87 -21.05 10.21
C THR A 22 -4.55 -22.10 9.13
N GLU A 23 -4.32 -21.63 7.91
CA GLU A 23 -3.87 -22.42 6.76
C GLU A 23 -3.01 -21.52 5.86
N ALA A 24 -2.02 -22.10 5.17
CA ALA A 24 -1.16 -21.35 4.25
C ALA A 24 -0.72 -22.22 3.06
N ALA A 25 -0.99 -21.72 1.86
CA ALA A 25 -0.43 -22.26 0.61
C ALA A 25 0.51 -21.21 0.02
N MET A 26 1.81 -21.50 0.03
CA MET A 26 2.87 -20.54 -0.29
C MET A 26 3.83 -21.12 -1.32
N THR A 27 4.51 -20.26 -2.08
CA THR A 27 5.54 -20.65 -3.05
C THR A 27 6.84 -19.97 -2.67
N PRO A 28 7.99 -20.67 -2.75
CA PRO A 28 9.28 -20.03 -2.52
C PRO A 28 9.55 -18.95 -3.56
N VAL A 29 10.23 -17.90 -3.12
CA VAL A 29 10.72 -16.77 -3.91
C VAL A 29 12.23 -16.70 -3.81
N THR A 30 12.88 -16.27 -4.89
CA THR A 30 14.35 -16.08 -4.93
C THR A 30 14.76 -14.84 -4.17
N SER A 31 13.92 -13.80 -4.21
CA SER A 31 14.20 -12.50 -3.61
C SER A 31 12.95 -11.94 -2.94
N LEU A 32 13.10 -11.43 -1.72
CA LEU A 32 12.09 -10.61 -1.03
C LEU A 32 12.56 -9.16 -1.06
N LEU A 33 12.01 -8.37 -1.97
CA LEU A 33 12.40 -6.99 -2.22
C LEU A 33 11.40 -6.04 -1.57
N THR A 34 11.88 -5.09 -0.78
CA THR A 34 11.00 -4.24 0.02
C THR A 34 11.37 -2.77 -0.09
N TYR A 35 10.36 -1.91 -0.23
CA TYR A 35 10.47 -0.47 0.00
C TYR A 35 9.45 -0.08 1.06
N PHE A 36 9.90 0.59 2.10
CA PHE A 36 9.03 1.21 3.09
C PHE A 36 9.38 2.69 3.16
N SER A 37 8.38 3.55 2.99
CA SER A 37 8.55 4.98 3.24
C SER A 37 9.06 5.18 4.67
N ASP A 38 10.32 5.60 4.79
CA ASP A 38 10.90 5.92 6.08
C ASP A 38 10.24 7.18 6.63
N VAL A 39 9.73 7.08 7.85
CA VAL A 39 9.26 8.23 8.65
C VAL A 39 10.47 9.06 9.14
N GLU A 40 11.66 8.45 9.21
CA GLU A 40 12.82 8.99 9.94
C GLU A 40 14.06 9.34 9.09
N THR A 41 14.00 9.32 7.76
CA THR A 41 15.12 9.89 6.98
C THR A 41 15.07 11.41 7.04
N GLU A 42 15.95 12.01 7.84
CA GLU A 42 16.21 13.46 8.02
C GLU A 42 16.65 14.22 6.73
N ALA A 43 16.40 13.66 5.55
CA ALA A 43 16.60 14.35 4.29
C ALA A 43 15.37 15.21 3.99
N PHE A 44 15.47 16.52 4.22
CA PHE A 44 14.45 17.49 3.80
C PHE A 44 14.54 17.75 2.29
N GLY A 45 13.39 17.75 1.60
CA GLY A 45 13.26 18.21 0.20
C GLY A 45 13.67 17.20 -0.88
N ALA A 46 14.16 17.71 -2.02
CA ALA A 46 14.44 16.94 -3.24
C ALA A 46 15.37 15.72 -3.06
N GLY A 47 16.22 15.73 -2.03
CA GLY A 47 17.08 14.60 -1.68
C GLY A 47 16.31 13.33 -1.28
N LYS A 48 15.15 13.46 -0.61
CA LYS A 48 14.33 12.32 -0.23
C LYS A 48 13.74 11.62 -1.45
N PHE A 49 13.17 12.41 -2.36
CA PHE A 49 12.59 11.89 -3.59
C PHE A 49 13.64 11.25 -4.51
N MET A 50 14.82 11.87 -4.66
CA MET A 50 15.92 11.28 -5.44
C MET A 50 16.35 9.93 -4.86
N LYS A 51 16.55 9.83 -3.54
CA LYS A 51 16.90 8.56 -2.88
C LYS A 51 15.80 7.52 -3.01
N GLU A 52 14.54 7.93 -2.91
CA GLU A 52 13.39 7.06 -3.16
C GLU A 52 13.40 6.49 -4.58
N CYS A 53 13.61 7.33 -5.59
CA CYS A 53 13.76 6.90 -6.98
C CYS A 53 14.91 5.92 -7.18
N GLU A 54 16.08 6.15 -6.57
CA GLU A 54 17.22 5.23 -6.64
C GLU A 54 16.90 3.87 -6.03
N LEU A 55 16.25 3.85 -4.85
CA LEU A 55 15.86 2.60 -4.17
C LEU A 55 14.83 1.82 -4.99
N VAL A 56 13.79 2.49 -5.49
CA VAL A 56 12.75 1.85 -6.31
C VAL A 56 13.33 1.36 -7.64
N LYS A 57 14.23 2.12 -8.27
CA LYS A 57 14.94 1.68 -9.47
C LYS A 57 15.76 0.41 -9.20
N GLY A 58 16.57 0.39 -8.14
CA GLY A 58 17.39 -0.77 -7.80
C GLY A 58 16.56 -2.02 -7.48
N LEU A 59 15.37 -1.84 -6.89
CA LEU A 59 14.40 -2.90 -6.69
C LEU A 59 13.87 -3.44 -8.03
N LEU A 60 13.47 -2.57 -8.95
CA LEU A 60 12.93 -2.95 -10.25
C LEU A 60 13.96 -3.67 -11.12
N GLU A 61 15.23 -3.27 -11.06
CA GLU A 61 16.33 -3.93 -11.78
C GLU A 61 16.60 -5.36 -11.27
N GLN A 62 16.26 -5.66 -10.02
CA GLN A 62 16.42 -6.99 -9.40
C GLN A 62 15.15 -7.85 -9.46
N ALA A 63 13.99 -7.27 -9.77
CA ALA A 63 12.72 -7.98 -9.74
C ALA A 63 12.58 -8.91 -10.96
N ASP A 64 12.34 -10.20 -10.71
CA ASP A 64 12.03 -11.21 -11.72
C ASP A 64 10.71 -11.93 -11.39
N ASP A 65 10.33 -12.92 -12.18
CA ASP A 65 9.10 -13.72 -12.03
C ASP A 65 9.10 -14.63 -10.79
N ARG A 66 10.24 -14.73 -10.10
CA ARG A 66 10.42 -15.48 -8.85
C ARG A 66 10.62 -14.56 -7.64
N SER A 67 10.52 -13.24 -7.82
CA SER A 67 10.59 -12.25 -6.75
C SER A 67 9.26 -11.99 -6.07
N MET A 68 9.33 -11.59 -4.81
CA MET A 68 8.24 -10.97 -4.05
C MET A 68 8.57 -9.51 -3.74
N VAL A 69 7.72 -8.59 -4.16
CA VAL A 69 7.91 -7.15 -4.03
C VAL A 69 6.89 -6.54 -3.07
N LEU A 70 7.36 -5.88 -2.02
CA LEU A 70 6.52 -5.23 -1.02
C LEU A 70 6.82 -3.73 -0.98
N LEU A 71 5.89 -2.91 -1.46
CA LEU A 71 6.02 -1.45 -1.47
C LEU A 71 5.03 -0.83 -0.48
N ASN A 72 5.52 -0.05 0.48
CA ASN A 72 4.70 0.73 1.39
C ASN A 72 4.86 2.23 1.12
N GLU A 73 3.79 2.82 0.58
CA GLU A 73 3.63 4.25 0.30
C GLU A 73 4.76 4.87 -0.56
N PRO A 74 5.08 4.28 -1.74
CA PRO A 74 6.05 4.88 -2.65
C PRO A 74 5.53 6.20 -3.26
N PHE A 75 6.48 7.09 -3.56
CA PHE A 75 6.34 8.41 -4.17
C PHE A 75 5.39 9.37 -3.45
N THR A 76 5.32 9.27 -2.12
CA THR A 76 4.55 10.20 -1.28
C THR A 76 5.30 11.50 -0.98
N SER A 77 6.57 11.59 -1.38
CA SER A 77 7.43 12.76 -1.15
C SER A 77 7.35 13.83 -2.25
N THR A 78 6.59 13.58 -3.33
CA THR A 78 6.34 14.53 -4.43
C THR A 78 4.86 14.95 -4.50
N ASN A 79 4.49 15.77 -5.49
CA ASN A 79 3.10 16.15 -5.71
C ASN A 79 2.24 14.95 -6.10
N LEU A 80 0.94 15.05 -5.81
CA LEU A 80 0.00 13.94 -5.98
C LEU A 80 -0.03 13.39 -7.42
N GLN A 81 -0.04 14.27 -8.42
CA GLN A 81 -0.15 13.86 -9.82
C GLN A 81 1.08 13.08 -10.29
N GLU A 82 2.28 13.56 -9.95
CA GLU A 82 3.53 12.86 -10.24
C GLU A 82 3.63 11.54 -9.47
N GLY A 83 3.25 11.54 -8.18
CA GLY A 83 3.27 10.34 -7.35
C GLY A 83 2.38 9.22 -7.90
N VAL A 84 1.17 9.57 -8.36
CA VAL A 84 0.24 8.64 -9.03
C VAL A 84 0.85 8.12 -10.33
N ALA A 85 1.38 8.99 -11.20
CA ALA A 85 1.94 8.59 -12.48
C ALA A 85 3.17 7.67 -12.34
N LEU A 86 4.04 7.95 -11.35
CA LEU A 86 5.20 7.11 -11.04
C LEU A 86 4.76 5.77 -10.46
N CYS A 87 3.80 5.75 -9.53
CA CYS A 87 3.26 4.50 -8.99
C CYS A 87 2.61 3.62 -10.07
N ASP A 88 1.83 4.20 -10.99
CA ASP A 88 1.28 3.47 -12.14
C ASP A 88 2.39 2.82 -12.97
N THR A 89 3.43 3.58 -13.29
CA THR A 89 4.60 3.08 -14.03
C THR A 89 5.25 1.90 -13.32
N VAL A 90 5.46 2.00 -12.00
CA VAL A 90 6.03 0.91 -11.19
C VAL A 90 5.14 -0.32 -11.19
N ILE A 91 3.83 -0.17 -11.00
CA ILE A 91 2.86 -1.28 -11.01
C ILE A 91 2.90 -2.00 -12.37
N ARG A 92 2.92 -1.26 -13.47
CA ARG A 92 2.99 -1.85 -14.82
C ARG A 92 4.31 -2.58 -15.08
N LEU A 93 5.44 -2.03 -14.62
CA LEU A 93 6.73 -2.69 -14.72
C LEU A 93 6.75 -4.01 -13.94
N LEU A 94 6.24 -4.02 -12.70
CA LEU A 94 6.12 -5.23 -11.89
C LEU A 94 5.13 -6.25 -12.50
N ALA A 95 4.01 -5.78 -13.06
CA ALA A 95 3.08 -6.65 -13.78
C ALA A 95 3.74 -7.33 -14.98
N LYS A 96 4.59 -6.59 -15.71
CA LYS A 96 5.36 -7.13 -16.83
C LYS A 96 6.38 -8.20 -16.42
N THR A 97 7.00 -8.08 -15.24
CA THR A 97 7.99 -9.08 -14.79
C THR A 97 7.34 -10.40 -14.38
N GLY A 98 6.08 -10.38 -13.93
CA GLY A 98 5.45 -11.57 -13.34
C GLY A 98 5.70 -11.72 -11.85
N ALA A 99 6.39 -10.75 -11.22
CA ALA A 99 6.68 -10.77 -9.79
C ALA A 99 5.39 -10.80 -8.96
N LYS A 100 5.44 -11.50 -7.82
CA LYS A 100 4.41 -11.38 -6.81
C LYS A 100 4.61 -10.06 -6.09
N GLY A 101 3.54 -9.34 -5.76
CA GLY A 101 3.73 -8.12 -4.99
C GLY A 101 2.50 -7.54 -4.34
N ILE A 102 2.75 -6.65 -3.39
CA ILE A 102 1.74 -5.84 -2.71
C ILE A 102 2.25 -4.40 -2.68
N VAL A 103 1.42 -3.49 -3.18
CA VAL A 103 1.65 -2.04 -3.10
C VAL A 103 0.60 -1.44 -2.18
N VAL A 104 1.04 -0.85 -1.09
CA VAL A 104 0.19 -0.10 -0.14
C VAL A 104 0.32 1.38 -0.48
N THR A 105 -0.81 2.06 -0.68
CA THR A 105 -0.83 3.48 -1.08
C THR A 105 -2.15 4.14 -0.70
N HIS A 106 -2.12 5.46 -0.57
CA HIS A 106 -3.31 6.32 -0.41
C HIS A 106 -3.82 6.86 -1.74
N PHE A 107 -3.17 6.54 -2.86
CA PHE A 107 -3.56 6.96 -4.20
C PHE A 107 -4.75 6.13 -4.72
N HIS A 108 -5.96 6.60 -4.43
CA HIS A 108 -7.20 5.96 -4.85
C HIS A 108 -7.36 5.89 -6.37
N GLU A 109 -6.73 6.80 -7.10
CA GLU A 109 -6.70 6.85 -8.56
C GLU A 109 -6.14 5.55 -9.17
N LEU A 110 -5.19 4.90 -8.48
CA LEU A 110 -4.55 3.66 -8.95
C LEU A 110 -5.50 2.46 -8.94
N THR A 111 -6.61 2.52 -8.21
CA THR A 111 -7.61 1.42 -8.19
C THR A 111 -8.21 1.15 -9.57
N LYS A 112 -8.21 2.16 -10.45
CA LYS A 112 -8.73 2.08 -11.83
C LYS A 112 -7.79 1.32 -12.77
N LEU A 113 -6.53 1.12 -12.39
CA LEU A 113 -5.53 0.44 -13.23
C LEU A 113 -5.81 -1.06 -13.40
N LYS A 114 -6.60 -1.65 -12.50
CA LYS A 114 -6.86 -3.09 -12.45
C LYS A 114 -7.16 -3.69 -13.83
N ASP A 115 -8.16 -3.15 -14.51
CA ASP A 115 -8.69 -3.77 -15.73
C ASP A 115 -7.71 -3.59 -16.91
N GLU A 116 -7.11 -2.40 -17.02
CA GLU A 116 -6.11 -2.11 -18.05
C GLU A 116 -4.83 -2.95 -17.90
N VAL A 117 -4.31 -3.04 -16.67
CA VAL A 117 -3.10 -3.82 -16.37
C VAL A 117 -3.35 -5.31 -16.61
N ASN A 118 -4.49 -5.84 -16.18
CA ASN A 118 -4.85 -7.24 -16.41
C ASN A 118 -5.04 -7.57 -17.89
N ALA A 119 -5.60 -6.65 -18.68
CA ALA A 119 -5.72 -6.81 -20.13
C ALA A 119 -4.34 -6.78 -20.82
N GLN A 120 -3.43 -5.93 -20.36
CA GLN A 120 -2.10 -5.76 -20.95
C GLN A 120 -1.12 -6.88 -20.53
N TYR A 121 -1.21 -7.39 -19.30
CA TYR A 121 -0.26 -8.34 -18.71
C TYR A 121 -0.98 -9.59 -18.19
N PRO A 122 -1.40 -10.51 -19.08
CA PRO A 122 -2.27 -11.65 -18.71
C PRO A 122 -1.59 -12.70 -17.81
N ARG A 123 -0.26 -12.65 -17.65
CA ARG A 123 0.48 -13.53 -16.72
C ARG A 123 0.36 -13.09 -15.26
N THR A 124 -0.07 -11.86 -15.02
CA THR A 124 -0.26 -11.28 -13.69
C THR A 124 -1.71 -10.93 -13.47
N LYS A 125 -2.13 -11.00 -12.21
CA LYS A 125 -3.47 -10.60 -11.80
C LYS A 125 -3.38 -9.50 -10.76
N LEU A 126 -3.64 -8.27 -11.18
CA LEU A 126 -3.79 -7.12 -10.29
C LEU A 126 -5.19 -7.16 -9.65
N GLU A 127 -5.23 -6.95 -8.34
CA GLU A 127 -6.44 -6.89 -7.54
C GLU A 127 -6.33 -5.77 -6.50
N ASN A 128 -7.46 -5.13 -6.20
CA ASN A 128 -7.54 -4.10 -5.17
C ASN A 128 -7.91 -4.74 -3.83
N LEU A 129 -7.21 -4.29 -2.79
CA LEU A 129 -7.46 -4.66 -1.40
C LEU A 129 -7.68 -3.40 -0.56
N SER A 130 -8.70 -3.42 0.29
CA SER A 130 -8.97 -2.35 1.26
C SER A 130 -9.08 -2.94 2.66
N ALA A 131 -8.64 -2.18 3.66
CA ALA A 131 -8.89 -2.54 5.05
C ALA A 131 -10.32 -2.10 5.41
N GLY A 132 -11.17 -3.06 5.74
CA GLY A 132 -12.57 -2.83 6.10
C GLY A 132 -12.70 -1.94 7.34
N ILE A 133 -13.66 -1.03 7.28
CA ILE A 133 -14.16 -0.28 8.42
C ILE A 133 -15.55 -0.83 8.68
N ALA A 134 -15.80 -1.24 9.92
CA ALA A 134 -17.17 -1.55 10.30
C ALA A 134 -17.77 -0.24 10.78
N ASP A 135 -18.80 0.22 10.05
CA ASP A 135 -19.83 1.09 10.62
C ASP A 135 -20.57 0.28 11.68
N ILE A 136 -19.92 0.05 12.81
CA ILE A 136 -20.65 -0.27 14.02
C ILE A 136 -21.22 1.08 14.43
N GLN A 137 -22.51 1.30 14.18
CA GLN A 137 -23.31 2.25 14.95
C GLN A 137 -23.26 1.76 16.41
N SER A 138 -22.13 1.99 17.05
CA SER A 138 -21.96 1.82 18.48
C SER A 138 -22.91 2.83 19.12
N ALA A 139 -23.50 2.51 20.28
CA ALA A 139 -24.44 3.38 20.98
C ALA A 139 -23.85 4.78 21.32
N ASP A 140 -22.55 4.93 21.11
CA ASP A 140 -21.62 6.02 21.35
C ASP A 140 -21.16 6.73 20.05
N GLY A 141 -21.70 6.36 18.88
CA GLY A 141 -21.50 7.07 17.60
C GLY A 141 -20.11 6.93 16.97
N LEU A 142 -19.31 5.94 17.39
CA LEU A 142 -17.91 5.79 16.99
C LEU A 142 -17.69 4.76 15.89
N THR A 143 -17.08 5.20 14.78
CA THR A 143 -16.56 4.36 13.69
C THR A 143 -15.35 3.53 14.16
N ARG A 144 -15.41 2.19 14.02
CA ARG A 144 -14.33 1.27 14.44
C ARG A 144 -13.66 0.59 13.24
N ARG A 145 -12.33 0.69 13.18
CA ARG A 145 -11.51 -0.06 12.20
C ARG A 145 -11.56 -1.55 12.51
N THR A 146 -11.91 -2.37 11.52
CA THR A 146 -11.92 -3.85 11.70
C THR A 146 -10.56 -4.47 11.44
N TYR A 147 -9.70 -3.77 10.67
CA TYR A 147 -8.42 -4.28 10.18
C TYR A 147 -8.54 -5.54 9.32
N VAL A 148 -9.76 -5.89 8.87
CA VAL A 148 -10.01 -7.04 8.00
C VAL A 148 -9.78 -6.61 6.55
N MET A 149 -8.85 -7.26 5.85
CA MET A 149 -8.62 -6.98 4.44
C MET A 149 -9.74 -7.56 3.58
N GLN A 150 -10.31 -6.76 2.70
CA GLN A 150 -11.38 -7.12 1.79
C GLN A 150 -10.95 -6.86 0.34
N ARG A 151 -11.37 -7.74 -0.57
CA ARG A 151 -11.17 -7.57 -2.02
C ARG A 151 -12.27 -6.68 -2.57
N GLY A 152 -11.92 -5.73 -3.43
CA GLY A 152 -12.89 -4.91 -4.14
C GLY A 152 -12.50 -3.44 -4.23
N ALA A 153 -13.44 -2.64 -4.74
CA ALA A 153 -13.27 -1.19 -4.80
C ALA A 153 -13.07 -0.62 -3.39
N VAL A 154 -12.10 0.27 -3.26
CA VAL A 154 -11.86 1.01 -2.03
C VAL A 154 -13.05 1.95 -1.82
N ASP A 155 -13.65 1.95 -0.62
CA ASP A 155 -14.64 2.97 -0.28
C ASP A 155 -13.95 4.33 -0.33
N THR A 156 -14.37 5.18 -1.27
CA THR A 156 -13.76 6.49 -1.52
C THR A 156 -14.17 7.53 -0.47
N ARG A 157 -14.93 7.15 0.56
CA ARG A 157 -15.18 8.02 1.70
C ARG A 157 -13.87 8.29 2.44
N GLY A 158 -13.28 9.45 2.16
CA GLY A 158 -12.16 9.95 2.93
C GLY A 158 -12.63 10.31 4.34
N PHE A 159 -12.26 9.47 5.33
CA PHE A 159 -12.61 9.69 6.74
C PHE A 159 -11.82 10.81 7.41
N ALA A 160 -11.03 11.58 6.66
CA ALA A 160 -10.24 12.69 7.19
C ALA A 160 -11.10 13.70 7.95
N LYS A 161 -12.31 14.01 7.45
CA LYS A 161 -13.26 14.92 8.11
C LYS A 161 -13.82 14.35 9.41
N GLU A 162 -14.19 13.07 9.44
CA GLU A 162 -14.69 12.41 10.66
C GLU A 162 -13.59 12.25 11.73
N ILE A 163 -12.36 11.95 11.30
CA ILE A 163 -11.20 11.91 12.19
C ILE A 163 -10.90 13.31 12.73
N ALA A 164 -10.88 14.34 11.88
CA ALA A 164 -10.65 15.72 12.30
C ALA A 164 -11.70 16.19 13.33
N ALA A 165 -12.99 15.92 13.06
CA ALA A 165 -14.08 16.22 13.99
C ALA A 165 -13.91 15.52 15.34
N LYS A 166 -13.40 14.28 15.38
CA LYS A 166 -13.09 13.55 16.63
C LYS A 166 -12.05 14.26 17.50
N TYR A 167 -11.10 14.99 16.89
CA TYR A 167 -10.10 15.79 17.60
C TYR A 167 -10.57 17.24 17.85
N GLY A 168 -11.85 17.53 17.61
CA GLY A 168 -12.44 18.87 17.76
C GLY A 168 -11.99 19.85 16.68
N ILE A 169 -11.45 19.35 15.56
CA ILE A 169 -11.10 20.14 14.38
C ILE A 169 -12.31 20.12 13.44
N ASP A 170 -13.26 21.01 13.72
CA ASP A 170 -14.49 21.19 12.96
C ASP A 170 -14.79 22.67 12.70
N GLU A 171 -15.80 22.96 11.87
CA GLU A 171 -16.17 24.32 11.45
C GLU A 171 -16.53 25.25 12.62
N SER A 172 -16.86 24.72 13.80
CA SER A 172 -17.09 25.54 15.01
C SER A 172 -15.83 26.31 15.46
N LEU A 173 -14.63 25.85 15.08
CA LEU A 173 -13.38 26.57 15.35
C LEU A 173 -13.23 27.85 14.52
N LEU A 174 -13.89 27.96 13.37
CA LEU A 174 -13.84 29.17 12.52
C LEU A 174 -14.54 30.37 13.18
N HIS A 175 -15.42 30.12 14.15
CA HIS A 175 -16.22 31.14 14.82
C HIS A 175 -15.71 31.52 16.22
N ARG A 176 -14.56 31.00 16.66
CA ARG A 176 -13.97 31.30 18.00
C ARG A 176 -13.07 32.55 18.03
N GLY A 177 -12.96 33.27 16.92
CA GLY A 177 -12.27 34.57 16.83
C GLY A 177 -13.24 35.68 16.43
N GLY A 178 -13.95 36.23 17.42
CA GLY A 178 -14.85 37.38 17.31
C GLY A 178 -15.15 37.94 18.69
#